data_AF-A0A9P7HZ39-F1
#
_entry.id   AF-A0A9P7HZ39-F1
#
_cell.length_a   1.000
_cell.length_b   1.000
_cell.length_c   1.000
_cell.angle_alpha   90.00
_cell.angle_beta   90.00
_cell.angle_gamma   90.00
#
_symmetry.space_group_name_H-M   'P 1'
#
loop_
_entity.id
_entity.type
_entity.pdbx_description
1 polymer ?
#
loop_
_entity_poly.entity_id
_entity_poly.type
_entity_poly.pdbx_seq_one_letter_code
_entity_poly.pdbx_strand_id
1 'polypeptide(L)'
;MEGQAIVPRLNPRIIFIIVFLGFGSASMGYASSIIATTLSQPSWYATMKLGATSDVTALIGATNGGYYAGGAFGSIFSGYFAHKYGRKKSAALAALIILISSALITASYHIAMFITFRVFQGWGSFQMLSTIPMWMAELVPPHRRGMLVQIHPAMINTGYTVASYTGVGFFYYTGGGNDTWRGPLGLAGLFPLLLLLGIYWIPESPRYLLSNDRKEEAWDVLRQLHSDLRDPNHLFAKNELDQIERQVQLDNAESARTISGNYLKIFQRASFRKRFFMTIFLTFAQMSSGALVVNSKFSLIPIIGTLDP
;
A
#
# COMPACT_ATOMS: atom_id res chain seq x y z
N MET A 1 37.86 25.06 11.04
CA MET A 1 37.74 23.60 11.15
C MET A 1 36.38 23.23 10.61
N GLU A 2 36.32 22.82 9.35
CA GLU A 2 35.09 22.37 8.70
C GLU A 2 34.52 21.19 9.49
N GLY A 3 33.36 21.40 10.11
CA GLY A 3 32.65 20.36 10.84
C GLY A 3 32.26 19.27 9.85
N GLN A 4 33.03 18.18 9.82
CA GLN A 4 32.67 16.98 9.09
C GLN A 4 31.24 16.62 9.49
N ALA A 5 30.33 16.68 8.53
CA ALA A 5 28.96 16.25 8.73
C ALA A 5 29.02 14.78 9.20
N ILE A 6 28.78 14.55 10.48
CA ILE A 6 28.72 13.21 11.05
C ILE A 6 27.52 12.55 10.37
N VAL A 7 27.77 11.73 9.35
CA VAL A 7 26.74 10.90 8.75
C VAL A 7 26.54 9.73 9.72
N PRO A 8 25.42 9.67 10.46
CA PRO A 8 25.21 8.62 11.45
C PRO A 8 25.16 7.26 10.74
N ARG A 9 25.64 6.23 11.42
CA ARG A 9 25.47 4.85 10.94
C ARG A 9 23.98 4.51 10.88
N LEU A 10 23.61 3.65 9.95
CA LEU A 10 22.24 3.18 9.84
C LEU A 10 21.91 2.30 11.04
N ASN A 11 20.94 2.75 11.85
CA ASN A 11 20.43 1.99 12.97
C ASN A 11 19.71 0.73 12.44
N PRO A 12 20.09 -0.49 12.85
CA PRO A 12 19.42 -1.73 12.44
C PRO A 12 17.92 -1.72 12.72
N ARG A 13 17.48 -0.99 13.74
CA ARG A 13 16.07 -0.80 14.08
C ARG A 13 15.28 -0.16 12.94
N ILE A 14 15.88 0.78 12.19
CA ILE A 14 15.25 1.38 11.01
C ILE A 14 15.00 0.32 9.95
N ILE A 15 16.00 -0.53 9.66
CA ILE A 15 15.84 -1.60 8.66
C ILE A 15 14.70 -2.53 9.06
N PHE A 16 14.66 -2.96 10.32
CA PHE A 16 13.57 -3.79 10.84
C PHE A 16 12.21 -3.12 10.68
N ILE A 17 12.07 -1.85 11.07
CA ILE A 17 10.83 -1.08 10.91
C ILE A 17 10.40 -1.03 9.45
N ILE A 18 11.32 -0.73 8.52
CA ILE A 18 11.00 -0.61 7.10
C ILE A 18 10.61 -1.96 6.50
N VAL A 19 11.31 -3.04 6.83
CA VAL A 19 10.92 -4.39 6.39
C VAL A 19 9.55 -4.76 6.93
N PHE A 20 9.25 -4.42 8.19
CA PHE A 20 7.97 -4.69 8.81
C PHE A 20 6.82 -3.90 8.17
N LEU A 21 7.03 -2.60 7.91
CA LEU A 21 6.11 -1.77 7.10
C LEU A 21 5.92 -2.35 5.69
N GLY A 22 6.94 -3.06 5.18
CA GLY A 22 6.89 -3.86 3.97
C GLY A 22 5.73 -4.86 3.91
N PHE A 23 5.26 -5.42 5.03
CA PHE A 23 4.09 -6.31 5.03
C PHE A 23 2.81 -5.63 4.54
N GLY A 24 2.62 -4.34 4.82
CA GLY A 24 1.55 -3.56 4.20
C GLY A 24 1.67 -3.53 2.68
N SER A 25 2.88 -3.32 2.18
CA SER A 25 3.19 -3.32 0.75
C SER A 25 2.94 -4.69 0.11
N ALA A 26 3.36 -5.77 0.77
CA ALA A 26 3.12 -7.14 0.32
C ALA A 26 1.63 -7.52 0.31
N SER A 27 0.85 -7.02 1.27
CA SER A 27 -0.61 -7.26 1.30
C SER A 27 -1.31 -6.76 0.03
N MET A 28 -0.89 -5.59 -0.46
CA MET A 28 -1.42 -5.01 -1.70
C MET A 28 -1.01 -5.83 -2.92
N GLY A 29 0.26 -6.23 -3.02
CA GLY A 29 0.74 -7.08 -4.10
C GLY A 29 0.02 -8.43 -4.15
N TYR A 30 -0.16 -9.07 -2.99
CA TYR A 30 -0.89 -10.33 -2.88
C TYR A 30 -2.35 -10.19 -3.32
N ALA A 31 -3.07 -9.19 -2.78
CA ALA A 31 -4.48 -8.94 -3.09
C ALA A 31 -4.71 -8.60 -4.57
N SER A 32 -3.74 -7.97 -5.23
CA SER A 32 -3.81 -7.67 -6.65
C SER A 32 -3.58 -8.90 -7.52
N SER A 33 -2.62 -9.76 -7.16
CA SER A 33 -2.22 -10.90 -8.00
C SER A 33 -3.13 -12.13 -7.87
N ILE A 34 -3.61 -12.44 -6.66
CA ILE A 34 -4.30 -13.71 -6.39
C ILE A 34 -5.61 -13.88 -7.16
N ILE A 35 -6.18 -12.78 -7.65
CA ILE A 35 -7.41 -12.81 -8.42
C ILE A 35 -7.22 -13.54 -9.76
N ALA A 36 -6.03 -13.48 -10.37
CA ALA A 36 -5.75 -14.10 -11.68
C ALA A 36 -5.96 -15.61 -11.66
N THR A 37 -5.42 -16.29 -10.64
CA THR A 37 -5.59 -17.74 -10.45
C THR A 37 -6.99 -18.09 -9.95
N THR A 38 -7.60 -17.23 -9.12
CA THR A 38 -8.96 -17.43 -8.60
C THR A 38 -9.99 -17.46 -9.73
N LEU A 39 -9.93 -16.51 -10.65
CA LEU A 39 -10.83 -16.41 -11.80
C LEU A 39 -10.62 -17.53 -12.84
N SER A 40 -9.58 -18.34 -12.67
CA SER A 40 -9.25 -19.48 -13.50
C SER A 40 -9.76 -20.81 -12.91
N GLN A 41 -10.27 -20.80 -11.67
CA GLN A 41 -10.68 -22.01 -10.94
C GLN A 41 -12.11 -22.44 -11.28
N PRO A 42 -12.35 -23.67 -11.78
CA PRO A 42 -13.71 -24.16 -12.05
C PRO A 42 -14.63 -24.11 -10.83
N SER A 43 -14.08 -24.39 -9.65
CA SER A 43 -14.79 -24.34 -8.37
C SER A 43 -15.35 -22.95 -8.03
N TRP A 44 -14.67 -21.88 -8.46
CA TRP A 44 -15.13 -20.51 -8.28
C TRP A 44 -16.33 -20.22 -9.20
N TYR A 45 -16.29 -20.63 -10.48
CA TYR A 45 -17.43 -20.50 -11.40
C TYR A 45 -18.67 -21.23 -10.89
N ALA A 46 -18.47 -22.44 -10.37
CA ALA A 46 -19.55 -23.24 -9.78
C ALA A 46 -20.18 -22.51 -8.58
N THR A 47 -19.34 -22.00 -7.66
CA THR A 47 -19.82 -21.28 -6.46
C THR A 47 -20.55 -19.98 -6.83
N MET A 48 -20.05 -19.24 -7.81
CA MET A 48 -20.63 -17.98 -8.26
C MET A 48 -21.82 -18.15 -9.22
N LYS A 49 -22.18 -19.40 -9.57
CA LYS A 49 -23.28 -19.77 -10.49
C LYS A 49 -23.14 -19.13 -11.87
N LEU A 50 -21.91 -19.10 -12.41
CA LEU A 50 -21.58 -18.43 -13.67
C LEU A 50 -21.72 -19.32 -14.93
N GLY A 51 -22.35 -20.50 -14.83
CA GLY A 51 -22.33 -21.52 -15.89
C GLY A 51 -23.26 -21.32 -17.09
N ALA A 52 -24.08 -20.27 -17.15
CA ALA A 52 -25.10 -20.13 -18.22
C ALA A 52 -25.52 -18.68 -18.56
N THR A 53 -24.79 -17.66 -18.09
CA THR A 53 -25.14 -16.25 -18.33
C THR A 53 -24.32 -15.66 -19.49
N SER A 54 -24.95 -14.84 -20.34
CA SER A 54 -24.27 -14.07 -21.40
C SER A 54 -23.22 -13.08 -20.86
N ASP A 55 -23.31 -12.76 -19.56
CA ASP A 55 -22.61 -11.64 -18.95
C ASP A 55 -21.38 -12.05 -18.11
N VAL A 56 -20.93 -13.31 -18.20
CA VAL A 56 -19.80 -13.83 -17.40
C VAL A 56 -18.53 -12.99 -17.60
N THR A 57 -18.20 -12.65 -18.84
CA THR A 57 -17.05 -11.79 -19.16
C THR A 57 -17.16 -10.41 -18.51
N ALA A 58 -18.36 -9.83 -18.50
CA ALA A 58 -18.61 -8.54 -17.86
C ALA A 58 -18.47 -8.62 -16.33
N LEU A 59 -18.92 -9.72 -15.71
CA LEU A 59 -18.80 -9.95 -14.25
C LEU A 59 -17.35 -10.20 -13.82
N ILE A 60 -16.57 -10.93 -14.61
CA ILE A 60 -15.12 -11.10 -14.41
C ILE A 60 -14.42 -9.75 -14.53
N GLY A 61 -14.76 -8.97 -15.57
CA GLY A 61 -14.26 -7.61 -15.76
C GLY A 61 -14.60 -6.70 -14.58
N ALA A 62 -15.84 -6.75 -14.09
CA ALA A 62 -16.31 -5.99 -12.93
C ALA A 62 -15.60 -6.39 -11.63
N THR A 63 -15.22 -7.66 -11.49
CA THR A 63 -14.45 -8.14 -10.33
C THR A 63 -13.06 -7.51 -10.25
N ASN A 64 -12.37 -7.42 -11.39
CA ASN A 64 -11.08 -6.75 -11.45
C ASN A 64 -11.23 -5.22 -11.41
N GLY A 65 -12.17 -4.68 -12.18
CA GLY A 65 -12.47 -3.24 -12.23
C GLY A 65 -12.91 -2.67 -10.89
N GLY A 66 -13.71 -3.41 -10.12
CA GLY A 66 -14.16 -3.02 -8.78
C GLY A 66 -13.01 -2.79 -7.82
N TYR A 67 -11.96 -3.61 -7.87
CA TYR A 67 -10.74 -3.42 -7.08
C TYR A 67 -10.06 -2.08 -7.40
N TYR A 68 -9.90 -1.73 -8.67
CA TYR A 68 -9.30 -0.45 -9.06
C TYR A 68 -10.23 0.75 -8.80
N ALA A 69 -11.54 0.57 -8.95
CA ALA A 69 -12.54 1.60 -8.60
C ALA A 69 -12.49 1.92 -7.11
N GLY A 70 -12.47 0.90 -6.25
CA GLY A 70 -12.21 1.05 -4.82
C GLY A 70 -10.86 1.70 -4.55
N GLY A 71 -9.84 1.31 -5.31
CA GLY A 71 -8.50 1.88 -5.25
C GLY A 71 -8.48 3.39 -5.49
N ALA A 72 -9.27 3.90 -6.44
CA ALA A 72 -9.40 5.33 -6.70
C ALA A 72 -9.91 6.09 -5.47
N PHE A 73 -10.94 5.57 -4.80
CA PHE A 73 -11.42 6.13 -3.53
C PHE A 73 -10.33 6.08 -2.45
N GLY A 74 -9.67 4.93 -2.30
CA GLY A 74 -8.57 4.76 -1.35
C GLY A 74 -7.44 5.77 -1.55
N SER A 75 -7.02 6.01 -2.79
CA SER A 75 -6.01 7.02 -3.12
C SER A 75 -6.47 8.44 -2.79
N ILE A 76 -7.70 8.83 -3.16
CA ILE A 76 -8.25 10.17 -2.91
C ILE A 76 -8.35 10.47 -1.41
N PHE A 77 -8.81 9.51 -0.62
CA PHE A 77 -9.00 9.71 0.83
C PHE A 77 -7.72 9.48 1.63
N SER A 78 -6.70 8.81 1.07
CA SER A 78 -5.47 8.50 1.80
C SER A 78 -4.78 9.72 2.41
N GLY A 79 -4.69 10.82 1.65
CA GLY A 79 -4.09 12.07 2.13
C GLY A 79 -4.85 12.67 3.31
N TYR A 80 -6.18 12.60 3.29
CA TYR A 80 -7.02 13.07 4.40
C TYR A 80 -6.77 12.25 5.67
N PHE A 81 -6.78 10.92 5.56
CA PHE A 81 -6.54 10.06 6.72
C PHE A 81 -5.13 10.19 7.28
N ALA A 82 -4.11 10.24 6.42
CA ALA A 82 -2.71 10.38 6.84
C ALA A 82 -2.41 11.74 7.49
N HIS A 83 -3.09 12.81 7.04
CA HIS A 83 -2.97 14.13 7.64
C HIS A 83 -3.74 14.24 8.96
N LYS A 84 -4.96 13.73 9.03
CA LYS A 84 -5.83 13.87 10.21
C LYS A 84 -5.44 12.93 11.35
N TYR A 85 -5.19 11.66 11.05
CA TYR A 85 -4.99 10.62 12.07
C TYR A 85 -3.54 10.16 12.19
N GLY A 86 -2.65 10.57 11.30
CA GLY A 86 -1.27 10.14 11.25
C GLY A 86 -1.04 8.94 10.34
N ARG A 87 0.23 8.61 10.11
CA ARG A 87 0.63 7.57 9.16
C ARG A 87 0.33 6.20 9.76
N LYS A 88 0.60 6.01 11.05
CA LYS A 88 0.31 4.78 11.78
C LYS A 88 -1.18 4.43 11.72
N LYS A 89 -2.06 5.36 12.11
CA LYS A 89 -3.51 5.09 12.15
C LYS A 89 -4.10 4.94 10.74
N SER A 90 -3.60 5.70 9.76
CA SER A 90 -4.01 5.53 8.35
C SER A 90 -3.65 4.14 7.82
N ALA A 91 -2.44 3.66 8.09
CA ALA A 91 -2.01 2.32 7.71
C ALA A 91 -2.79 1.23 8.44
N ALA A 92 -3.09 1.41 9.73
CA ALA A 92 -3.93 0.49 10.50
C ALA A 92 -5.34 0.37 9.92
N LEU A 93 -5.97 1.50 9.57
CA LEU A 93 -7.29 1.53 8.94
C LEU A 93 -7.28 0.79 7.59
N ALA A 94 -6.27 1.07 6.75
CA ALA A 94 -6.11 0.40 5.47
C ALA A 94 -5.94 -1.12 5.65
N ALA A 95 -5.11 -1.55 6.60
CA ALA A 95 -4.88 -2.96 6.89
C ALA A 95 -6.16 -3.65 7.42
N LEU A 96 -6.93 -3.00 8.29
CA LEU A 96 -8.23 -3.51 8.76
C LEU A 96 -9.23 -3.69 7.62
N ILE A 97 -9.32 -2.70 6.70
CA ILE A 97 -10.18 -2.80 5.52
C ILE A 97 -9.77 -4.00 4.66
N ILE A 98 -8.48 -4.19 4.39
CA ILE A 98 -7.99 -5.34 3.61
C ILE A 98 -8.27 -6.65 4.33
N LEU A 99 -8.04 -6.73 5.65
CA LEU A 99 -8.25 -7.95 6.42
C LEU A 99 -9.72 -8.38 6.42
N ILE A 100 -10.63 -7.44 6.73
CA ILE A 100 -12.07 -7.70 6.76
C ILE A 100 -12.59 -8.04 5.36
N SER A 101 -12.21 -7.26 4.35
CA SER A 101 -12.62 -7.55 2.97
C SER A 101 -12.08 -8.90 2.48
N SER A 102 -10.85 -9.29 2.82
CA SER A 102 -10.30 -10.59 2.44
C SER A 102 -11.08 -11.74 3.07
N ALA A 103 -11.47 -11.62 4.34
CA ALA A 103 -12.32 -12.61 5.01
C ALA A 103 -13.71 -12.72 4.33
N LEU A 104 -14.32 -11.58 3.99
CA LEU A 104 -15.65 -11.55 3.38
C LEU A 104 -15.64 -12.00 1.91
N ILE A 105 -14.58 -11.70 1.15
CA ILE A 105 -14.33 -12.28 -0.19
C ILE A 105 -14.22 -13.80 -0.07
N THR A 106 -13.42 -14.27 0.89
CA THR A 106 -13.22 -15.70 1.15
C THR A 106 -14.52 -16.39 1.55
N ALA A 107 -15.43 -15.71 2.24
CA ALA A 107 -16.75 -16.21 2.64
C ALA A 107 -17.85 -15.99 1.58
N SER A 108 -17.54 -15.49 0.39
CA SER A 108 -18.55 -15.14 -0.61
C SER A 108 -19.20 -16.38 -1.25
N TYR A 109 -20.51 -16.30 -1.51
CA TYR A 109 -21.31 -17.32 -2.23
C TYR A 109 -22.07 -16.75 -3.44
N HIS A 110 -21.98 -15.43 -3.66
CA HIS A 110 -22.63 -14.74 -4.77
C HIS A 110 -21.67 -13.72 -5.37
N ILE A 111 -21.71 -13.54 -6.69
CA ILE A 111 -20.78 -12.67 -7.42
C ILE A 111 -20.87 -11.21 -6.97
N ALA A 112 -22.07 -10.71 -6.64
CA ALA A 112 -22.26 -9.34 -6.14
C ALA A 112 -21.54 -9.10 -4.80
N MET A 113 -21.59 -10.07 -3.89
CA MET A 113 -20.87 -10.03 -2.62
C MET A 113 -19.35 -10.00 -2.87
N PHE A 114 -18.87 -10.86 -3.77
CA PHE A 114 -17.46 -10.94 -4.14
C PHE A 114 -16.96 -9.60 -4.71
N ILE A 115 -17.66 -9.04 -5.70
CA ILE A 115 -17.32 -7.75 -6.32
C ILE A 115 -17.33 -6.62 -5.29
N THR A 116 -18.36 -6.56 -4.43
CA THR A 116 -18.49 -5.52 -3.41
C THR A 116 -17.28 -5.50 -2.48
N PHE A 117 -16.86 -6.66 -1.96
CA PHE A 117 -15.71 -6.72 -1.08
C PHE A 117 -14.38 -6.55 -1.82
N ARG A 118 -14.31 -6.84 -3.12
CA ARG A 118 -13.16 -6.45 -3.95
C ARG A 118 -12.99 -4.94 -4.03
N VAL A 119 -14.08 -4.16 -4.06
CA VAL A 119 -14.01 -2.68 -3.99
C VAL A 119 -13.37 -2.25 -2.66
N PHE A 120 -13.81 -2.80 -1.52
CA PHE A 120 -13.22 -2.48 -0.23
C PHE A 120 -11.75 -2.91 -0.11
N GLN A 121 -11.41 -4.10 -0.61
CA GLN A 121 -10.02 -4.57 -0.65
C GLN A 121 -9.14 -3.64 -1.50
N GLY A 122 -9.69 -3.13 -2.60
CA GLY A 122 -9.10 -2.10 -3.46
C GLY A 122 -8.82 -0.81 -2.72
N TRP A 123 -9.82 -0.26 -2.01
CA TRP A 123 -9.64 0.93 -1.18
C TRP A 123 -8.46 0.77 -0.24
N GLY A 124 -8.48 -0.27 0.61
CA GLY A 124 -7.42 -0.49 1.58
C GLY A 124 -6.05 -0.64 0.92
N SER A 125 -5.97 -1.37 -0.20
CA SER A 125 -4.73 -1.60 -0.95
C SER A 125 -4.09 -0.30 -1.46
N PHE A 126 -4.88 0.59 -2.08
CA PHE A 126 -4.35 1.84 -2.64
C PHE A 126 -4.12 2.93 -1.59
N GLN A 127 -4.84 2.90 -0.47
CA GLN A 127 -4.50 3.72 0.69
C GLN A 127 -3.17 3.28 1.33
N MET A 128 -2.91 1.97 1.36
CA MET A 128 -1.64 1.40 1.81
C MET A 128 -0.49 1.78 0.86
N LEU A 129 -0.73 1.72 -0.46
CA LEU A 129 0.22 2.10 -1.51
C LEU A 129 0.74 3.53 -1.34
N SER A 130 -0.10 4.47 -0.88
CA SER A 130 0.34 5.85 -0.63
C SER A 130 0.89 6.08 0.78
N THR A 131 0.29 5.46 1.80
CA THR A 131 0.63 5.73 3.21
C THR A 131 1.98 5.11 3.60
N ILE A 132 2.26 3.87 3.18
CA ILE A 132 3.48 3.15 3.58
C ILE A 132 4.76 3.83 3.10
N PRO A 133 4.96 4.16 1.80
CA PRO A 133 6.20 4.78 1.35
C PRO A 133 6.38 6.19 1.93
N MET A 134 5.29 6.92 2.19
CA MET A 134 5.34 8.20 2.90
C MET A 134 5.85 8.01 4.34
N TRP A 135 5.30 7.03 5.06
CA TRP A 135 5.73 6.71 6.42
C TRP A 135 7.18 6.26 6.47
N MET A 136 7.59 5.39 5.55
CA MET A 136 8.98 4.96 5.39
C MET A 136 9.92 6.15 5.16
N ALA A 137 9.54 7.06 4.25
CA ALA A 137 10.36 8.23 3.91
C ALA A 137 10.56 9.18 5.10
N GLU A 138 9.58 9.28 5.99
CA GLU A 138 9.61 10.14 7.17
C GLU A 138 10.35 9.51 8.37
N LEU A 139 10.57 8.19 8.36
CA LEU A 139 11.35 7.47 9.37
C LEU A 139 12.81 7.25 8.95
N VAL A 140 13.10 7.30 7.64
CA VAL A 140 14.43 7.04 7.12
C VAL A 140 15.26 8.32 7.04
N PRO A 141 16.54 8.29 7.49
CA PRO A 141 17.47 9.39 7.33
C PRO A 141 17.55 9.90 5.87
N PRO A 142 17.58 11.23 5.63
CA PRO A 142 17.52 11.80 4.28
C PRO A 142 18.55 11.21 3.28
N HIS A 143 19.77 10.93 3.74
CA HIS A 143 20.87 10.43 2.91
C HIS A 143 20.70 8.97 2.42
N ARG A 144 19.84 8.16 3.05
CA ARG A 144 19.55 6.76 2.65
C ARG A 144 18.12 6.53 2.22
N ARG A 145 17.27 7.58 2.26
CA ARG A 145 15.86 7.53 1.92
C ARG A 145 15.60 6.88 0.58
N GLY A 146 16.36 7.29 -0.44
CA GLY A 146 16.23 6.73 -1.79
C GLY A 146 16.46 5.22 -1.87
N MET A 147 17.36 4.65 -1.07
CA MET A 147 17.65 3.21 -1.09
C MET A 147 16.64 2.42 -0.24
N LEU A 148 16.36 2.87 0.99
CA LEU A 148 15.55 2.11 1.93
C LEU A 148 14.05 2.14 1.57
N VAL A 149 13.56 3.24 0.99
CA VAL A 149 12.16 3.30 0.53
C VAL A 149 11.90 2.33 -0.64
N GLN A 150 12.92 1.87 -1.36
CA GLN A 150 12.76 0.84 -2.41
C GLN A 150 12.37 -0.53 -1.86
N ILE A 151 12.42 -0.75 -0.56
CA ILE A 151 11.83 -1.92 0.08
C ILE A 151 10.32 -1.97 -0.18
N HIS A 152 9.65 -0.82 -0.33
CA HIS A 152 8.22 -0.77 -0.65
C HIS A 152 7.86 -1.51 -1.96
N PRO A 153 8.37 -1.11 -3.15
CA PRO A 153 8.09 -1.84 -4.39
C PRO A 153 8.66 -3.27 -4.39
N ALA A 154 9.79 -3.52 -3.72
CA ALA A 154 10.31 -4.88 -3.57
C ALA A 154 9.32 -5.80 -2.84
N MET A 155 8.73 -5.32 -1.74
CA MET A 155 7.74 -6.07 -0.96
C MET A 155 6.40 -6.21 -1.68
N ILE A 156 5.99 -5.24 -2.51
CA ILE A 156 4.86 -5.43 -3.43
C ILE A 156 5.12 -6.63 -4.34
N ASN A 157 6.29 -6.69 -4.99
CA ASN A 157 6.66 -7.80 -5.88
C ASN A 157 6.75 -9.14 -5.14
N THR A 158 7.23 -9.15 -3.89
CA THR A 158 7.18 -10.33 -3.03
C THR A 158 5.74 -10.79 -2.82
N GLY A 159 4.81 -9.87 -2.54
CA GLY A 159 3.38 -10.18 -2.44
C GLY A 159 2.79 -10.78 -3.71
N TYR A 160 3.10 -10.21 -4.89
CA TYR A 160 2.71 -10.77 -6.20
C TYR A 160 3.23 -12.19 -6.39
N THR A 161 4.50 -12.41 -6.06
CA THR A 161 5.18 -13.70 -6.22
C THR A 161 4.55 -14.76 -5.32
N VAL A 162 4.38 -14.45 -4.03
CA VAL A 162 3.76 -15.36 -3.06
C VAL A 162 2.31 -15.70 -3.47
N ALA A 163 1.53 -14.70 -3.90
CA ALA A 163 0.17 -14.94 -4.41
C ALA A 163 0.16 -15.85 -5.64
N SER A 164 1.06 -15.63 -6.60
CA SER A 164 1.13 -16.44 -7.82
C SER A 164 1.42 -17.90 -7.50
N TYR A 165 2.44 -18.18 -6.68
CA TYR A 165 2.76 -19.56 -6.27
C TYR A 165 1.67 -20.20 -5.42
N THR A 166 1.06 -19.44 -4.50
CA THR A 166 -0.05 -19.93 -3.67
C THR A 166 -1.24 -20.27 -4.57
N GLY A 167 -1.58 -19.40 -5.52
CA GLY A 167 -2.67 -19.60 -6.48
C GLY A 167 -2.47 -20.86 -7.32
N VAL A 168 -1.25 -21.10 -7.83
CA VAL A 168 -0.90 -22.32 -8.57
C VAL A 168 -0.96 -23.56 -7.68
N GLY A 169 -0.43 -23.48 -6.45
CA GLY A 169 -0.47 -24.60 -5.49
C GLY A 169 -1.90 -25.05 -5.20
N PHE A 170 -2.81 -24.09 -4.98
CA PHE A 170 -4.23 -24.39 -4.82
C PHE A 170 -4.92 -24.77 -6.14
N PHE A 171 -4.42 -24.36 -7.30
CA PHE A 171 -4.94 -24.83 -8.60
C PHE A 171 -4.80 -26.34 -8.79
N TYR A 172 -3.68 -26.92 -8.36
CA TYR A 172 -3.46 -28.36 -8.45
C TYR A 172 -3.89 -29.14 -7.20
N TYR A 173 -4.46 -28.47 -6.20
CA TYR A 173 -4.90 -29.11 -4.96
C TYR A 173 -6.29 -29.75 -5.13
N THR A 174 -6.34 -31.08 -5.11
CA THR A 174 -7.59 -31.85 -5.32
C THR A 174 -8.36 -32.13 -4.03
N GLY A 175 -7.77 -31.92 -2.85
CA GLY A 175 -8.40 -32.23 -1.55
C GLY A 175 -9.42 -31.21 -1.07
N GLY A 176 -9.60 -30.08 -1.77
CA GLY A 176 -10.45 -28.96 -1.33
C GLY A 176 -11.86 -28.93 -1.94
N GLY A 177 -12.17 -29.85 -2.86
CA GLY A 177 -13.48 -29.92 -3.51
C GLY A 177 -13.89 -28.59 -4.18
N ASN A 178 -15.12 -28.15 -3.92
CA ASN A 178 -15.68 -26.92 -4.50
C ASN A 178 -15.18 -25.62 -3.83
N ASP A 179 -14.38 -25.71 -2.76
CA ASP A 179 -13.94 -24.56 -1.98
C ASP A 179 -12.43 -24.28 -2.11
N THR A 180 -11.73 -24.99 -3.00
CA THR A 180 -10.28 -24.85 -3.22
C THR A 180 -9.84 -23.40 -3.49
N TRP A 181 -10.68 -22.60 -4.16
CA TRP A 181 -10.41 -21.18 -4.45
C TRP A 181 -10.43 -20.27 -3.22
N ARG A 182 -11.03 -20.69 -2.10
CA ARG A 182 -11.14 -19.89 -0.87
C ARG A 182 -9.81 -19.81 -0.11
N GLY A 183 -9.06 -20.91 -0.06
CA GLY A 183 -7.76 -20.98 0.62
C GLY A 183 -6.79 -19.85 0.25
N PRO A 184 -6.47 -19.64 -1.04
CA PRO A 184 -5.55 -18.57 -1.44
C PRO A 184 -6.08 -17.17 -1.10
N LEU A 185 -7.39 -16.94 -1.14
CA LEU A 185 -7.99 -15.65 -0.77
C LEU A 185 -7.98 -15.43 0.75
N GLY A 186 -8.16 -16.48 1.54
CA GLY A 186 -8.02 -16.42 2.99
C GLY A 186 -6.59 -16.03 3.41
N LEU A 187 -5.59 -16.58 2.71
CA LEU A 187 -4.18 -16.23 2.92
C LEU A 187 -3.86 -14.77 2.56
N ALA A 188 -4.69 -14.07 1.77
CA ALA A 188 -4.54 -12.63 1.54
C ALA A 188 -4.63 -11.81 2.84
N GLY A 189 -5.33 -12.33 3.86
CA GLY A 189 -5.43 -11.72 5.18
C GLY A 189 -4.15 -11.81 6.02
N LEU A 190 -3.17 -12.64 5.65
CA LEU A 190 -1.97 -12.88 6.46
C LEU A 190 -1.09 -11.63 6.57
N PHE A 191 -0.72 -11.02 5.45
CA PHE A 191 0.14 -9.83 5.43
C PHE A 191 -0.44 -8.60 6.18
N PRO A 192 -1.72 -8.21 5.98
CA PRO A 192 -2.29 -7.10 6.73
C PRO A 192 -2.44 -7.44 8.22
N LEU A 193 -2.70 -8.71 8.58
CA LEU A 193 -2.69 -9.16 9.97
C LEU A 193 -1.30 -9.01 10.60
N LEU A 194 -0.25 -9.47 9.92
CA LEU A 194 1.14 -9.31 10.38
C LEU A 194 1.47 -7.84 10.60
N LEU A 195 1.09 -6.95 9.67
CA LEU A 195 1.27 -5.52 9.85
C LEU A 195 0.54 -5.02 11.11
N LEU A 196 -0.74 -5.36 11.29
CA LEU A 196 -1.54 -4.94 12.45
C LEU A 196 -0.95 -5.42 13.78
N LEU A 197 -0.45 -6.65 13.85
CA LEU A 197 0.13 -7.21 15.07
C LEU A 197 1.36 -6.44 15.53
N GLY A 198 2.17 -5.90 14.60
CA GLY A 198 3.36 -5.13 14.98
C GLY A 198 3.33 -3.63 14.72
N ILE A 199 2.19 -3.09 14.28
CA ILE A 199 2.04 -1.65 14.05
C ILE A 199 2.24 -0.83 15.33
N TYR A 200 1.99 -1.44 16.49
CA TYR A 200 2.20 -0.81 17.79
C TYR A 200 3.68 -0.46 18.03
N TRP A 201 4.61 -1.35 17.65
CA TRP A 201 6.05 -1.18 17.86
C TRP A 201 6.73 -0.21 16.90
N ILE A 202 6.06 0.16 15.81
CA ILE A 202 6.58 1.12 14.84
C ILE A 202 6.30 2.54 15.34
N PRO A 203 7.27 3.46 15.39
CA PRO A 203 6.98 4.84 15.80
C PRO A 203 6.11 5.57 14.77
N GLU A 204 5.31 6.53 15.24
CA GLU A 204 4.60 7.45 14.34
C GLU A 204 5.60 8.39 13.65
N SER A 205 5.19 8.94 12.49
CA SER A 205 6.00 9.90 11.75
C SER A 205 6.37 11.14 12.58
N PRO A 206 7.68 11.49 12.70
CA PRO A 206 8.12 12.73 13.32
C PRO A 206 7.50 13.97 12.68
N ARG A 207 7.32 13.96 11.35
CA ARG A 207 6.70 15.06 10.62
C ARG A 207 5.23 15.23 11.00
N TYR A 208 4.49 14.13 11.15
CA TYR A 208 3.11 14.18 11.64
C TYR A 208 3.02 14.71 13.07
N LEU A 209 3.92 14.26 13.94
CA LEU A 209 3.93 14.69 15.34
C LEU A 209 4.19 16.20 15.43
N LEU A 210 5.15 16.73 14.67
CA LEU A 210 5.42 18.16 14.59
C LEU A 210 4.26 18.96 13.98
N SER A 211 3.55 18.43 12.99
CA SER A 211 2.38 19.13 12.42
C SER A 211 1.16 19.16 13.34
N ASN A 212 1.21 18.46 14.47
CA ASN A 212 0.15 18.43 15.49
C ASN A 212 0.67 18.94 16.86
N ASP A 213 1.71 19.78 16.84
CA ASP A 213 2.31 20.41 18.03
C ASP A 213 2.87 19.43 19.09
N ARG A 214 3.14 18.18 18.70
CA ARG A 214 3.70 17.11 19.58
C ARG A 214 5.21 17.02 19.46
N LYS A 215 5.91 18.12 19.77
CA LYS A 215 7.36 18.25 19.59
C LYS A 215 8.18 17.28 20.43
N GLU A 216 7.79 17.04 21.68
CA GLU A 216 8.48 16.13 22.59
C GLU A 216 8.48 14.68 22.06
N GLU A 217 7.31 14.21 21.59
CA GLU A 217 7.20 12.88 20.99
C GLU A 217 7.99 12.77 19.68
N ALA A 218 7.98 13.82 18.85
CA ALA A 218 8.77 13.85 17.63
C ALA A 218 10.29 13.75 17.93
N TRP A 219 10.74 14.44 18.98
CA TRP A 219 12.11 14.37 19.47
C TRP A 219 12.47 12.95 19.95
N ASP A 220 11.61 12.31 20.73
CA ASP A 220 11.85 10.95 21.21
C ASP A 220 11.95 9.94 20.08
N VAL A 221 11.10 10.06 19.05
CA VAL A 221 11.18 9.21 17.86
C VAL A 221 12.51 9.43 17.12
N LEU A 222 12.87 10.68 16.81
CA LEU A 222 14.12 10.97 16.11
C LEU A 222 15.36 10.54 16.91
N ARG A 223 15.38 10.78 18.22
CA ARG A 223 16.45 10.34 19.11
C ARG A 223 16.64 8.82 19.06
N GLN A 224 15.53 8.06 19.03
CA GLN A 224 15.57 6.60 18.93
C GLN A 224 15.99 6.11 17.53
N LEU A 225 15.54 6.76 16.46
CA LEU A 225 15.90 6.38 15.09
C LEU A 225 17.38 6.65 14.80
N HIS A 226 17.92 7.77 15.28
CA HIS A 226 19.28 8.22 15.04
C HIS A 226 20.23 7.98 16.22
N SER A 227 19.92 7.05 17.11
CA SER A 227 20.82 6.67 18.20
C SER A 227 22.14 6.12 17.63
N ASP A 228 23.24 6.85 17.81
CA ASP A 228 24.58 6.44 17.38
C ASP A 228 25.59 6.72 18.52
N LEU A 229 26.46 5.75 18.82
CA LEU A 229 27.53 5.87 19.81
C LEU A 229 28.52 7.00 19.46
N ARG A 230 28.61 7.37 18.17
CA ARG A 230 29.46 8.46 17.67
C ARG A 230 28.83 9.86 17.82
N ASP A 231 27.54 9.92 18.14
CA ASP A 231 26.81 11.17 18.36
C ASP A 231 26.10 11.13 19.73
N PRO A 232 26.86 11.16 20.84
CA PRO A 232 26.29 11.08 22.19
C PRO A 232 25.38 12.26 22.53
N ASN A 233 25.52 13.38 21.81
CA ASN A 233 24.69 14.59 22.00
C ASN A 233 23.47 14.63 21.07
N HIS A 234 23.29 13.62 20.21
CA HIS A 234 22.23 13.52 19.21
C HIS A 234 22.12 14.77 18.31
N LEU A 235 23.26 15.36 17.92
CA LEU A 235 23.34 16.54 17.07
C LEU A 235 22.64 16.33 15.73
N PHE A 236 22.77 15.14 15.12
CA PHE A 236 22.10 14.84 13.87
C PHE A 236 20.58 14.87 14.03
N ALA A 237 20.05 14.21 15.08
CA ALA A 237 18.63 14.18 15.37
C ALA A 237 18.06 15.58 15.66
N LYS A 238 18.82 16.44 16.36
CA LYS A 238 18.43 17.84 16.64
C LYS A 238 18.34 18.66 15.36
N ASN A 239 19.33 18.53 14.48
CA ASN A 239 19.33 19.23 13.20
C ASN A 239 18.17 18.76 12.30
N GLU A 240 17.88 17.46 12.29
CA GLU A 240 16.74 16.92 11.54
C GLU A 240 15.39 17.40 12.12
N LEU A 241 15.25 17.45 13.44
CA LEU A 241 14.05 17.99 14.09
C LEU A 241 13.79 19.45 13.68
N ASP A 242 14.82 20.31 13.75
CA ASP A 242 14.71 21.73 13.36
C ASP A 242 14.42 21.89 11.87
N GLN A 243 15.01 21.07 11.00
CA GLN A 243 14.69 21.06 9.56
C GLN A 243 13.22 20.71 9.30
N ILE A 244 12.69 19.66 9.96
CA ILE A 244 11.30 19.25 9.79
C ILE A 244 10.36 20.33 10.37
N GLU A 245 10.68 20.90 11.53
CA GLU A 245 9.90 21.96 12.17
C GLU A 245 9.77 23.20 11.26
N ARG A 246 10.89 23.67 10.68
CA ARG A 246 10.86 24.78 9.71
C ARG A 246 10.02 24.45 8.49
N GLN A 247 10.11 23.22 7.96
CA GLN A 247 9.31 22.80 6.82
C GLN A 247 7.81 22.79 7.15
N VAL A 248 7.43 22.29 8.33
CA VAL A 248 6.03 22.27 8.81
C VAL A 248 5.50 23.69 8.99
N GLN A 249 6.29 24.61 9.54
CA GLN A 249 5.89 26.02 9.68
C GLN A 249 5.63 26.69 8.33
N LEU A 250 6.48 26.42 7.33
CA LEU A 250 6.27 26.90 5.96
C LEU A 250 4.98 26.32 5.34
N ASP A 251 4.77 25.01 5.48
CA ASP A 251 3.58 24.31 4.97
C ASP A 251 2.28 24.85 5.64
N ASN A 252 2.32 25.14 6.94
CA ASN A 252 1.20 25.71 7.70
C ASN A 252 0.92 27.17 7.31
N ALA A 253 1.96 27.99 7.17
CA ALA A 253 1.84 29.38 6.72
C ALA A 253 1.29 29.47 5.29
N GLU A 254 1.70 28.56 4.40
CA GLU A 254 1.14 28.45 3.04
C GLU A 254 -0.33 27.99 3.08
N SER A 255 -0.66 27.04 3.96
CA SER A 255 -2.02 26.53 4.13
C SER A 255 -3.00 27.60 4.63
N ALA A 256 -2.56 28.49 5.53
CA ALA A 256 -3.36 29.59 6.08
C ALA A 256 -3.67 30.71 5.07
N ARG A 257 -2.83 30.89 4.04
CA ARG A 257 -2.99 31.97 3.03
C ARG A 257 -4.01 31.67 1.92
N THR A 258 -4.57 30.45 1.87
CA THR A 258 -5.37 29.99 0.72
C THR A 258 -6.74 29.48 1.14
N ILE A 259 -7.81 30.06 0.57
CA ILE A 259 -9.21 29.94 1.01
C ILE A 259 -9.94 28.68 0.48
N SER A 260 -9.45 27.96 -0.53
CA SER A 260 -10.18 26.81 -1.12
C SER A 260 -9.57 25.43 -0.78
N GLY A 261 -10.44 24.43 -0.64
CA GLY A 261 -10.15 23.08 -0.16
C GLY A 261 -8.94 22.39 -0.82
N ASN A 262 -8.23 21.60 0.01
CA ASN A 262 -6.87 21.08 -0.18
C ASN A 262 -6.43 20.59 -1.58
N TYR A 263 -7.33 20.14 -2.45
CA TYR A 263 -6.97 19.61 -3.78
C TYR A 263 -6.96 20.66 -4.89
N LEU A 264 -7.80 21.69 -4.82
CA LEU A 264 -7.85 22.74 -5.87
C LEU A 264 -6.61 23.65 -5.85
N LYS A 265 -5.89 23.69 -4.72
CA LYS A 265 -4.60 24.37 -4.55
C LYS A 265 -3.55 23.93 -5.58
N ILE A 266 -3.62 22.67 -6.01
CA ILE A 266 -2.70 22.10 -7.00
C ILE A 266 -2.75 22.87 -8.32
N PHE A 267 -3.93 23.33 -8.73
CA PHE A 267 -4.14 24.02 -10.00
C PHE A 267 -3.80 25.52 -9.97
N GLN A 268 -3.66 26.11 -8.80
CA GLN A 268 -3.40 27.55 -8.67
C GLN A 268 -1.94 27.90 -8.96
N ARG A 269 -0.99 27.05 -8.54
CA ARG A 269 0.45 27.34 -8.63
C ARG A 269 1.12 26.58 -9.78
N ALA A 270 1.90 27.28 -10.62
CA ALA A 270 2.59 26.67 -11.76
C ALA A 270 3.53 25.51 -11.36
N SER A 271 4.24 25.63 -10.24
CA SER A 271 5.12 24.57 -9.70
C SER A 271 4.33 23.32 -9.30
N PHE A 272 3.19 23.48 -8.62
CA PHE A 272 2.33 22.35 -8.22
C PHE A 272 1.65 21.70 -9.42
N ARG A 273 1.17 22.49 -10.38
CA ARG A 273 0.66 21.97 -11.67
C ARG A 273 1.69 21.12 -12.39
N LYS A 274 2.93 21.60 -12.50
CA LYS A 274 4.03 20.86 -13.16
C LYS A 274 4.26 19.51 -12.46
N ARG A 275 4.37 19.50 -11.13
CA ARG A 275 4.55 18.26 -10.34
C ARG A 275 3.36 17.31 -10.48
N PHE A 276 2.14 17.84 -10.48
CA PHE A 276 0.91 17.08 -10.65
C PHE A 276 0.86 16.37 -12.02
N PHE A 277 1.06 17.11 -13.11
CA PHE A 277 1.07 16.53 -14.45
C PHE A 277 2.20 15.53 -14.65
N MET A 278 3.39 15.78 -14.11
CA MET A 278 4.49 14.80 -14.15
C MET A 278 4.15 13.52 -13.40
N THR A 279 3.50 13.61 -12.23
CA THR A 279 3.11 12.43 -11.44
C THR A 279 2.03 11.62 -12.13
N ILE A 280 1.03 12.30 -12.72
CA ILE A 280 -0.02 11.64 -13.52
C ILE A 280 0.59 10.95 -14.73
N PHE A 281 1.44 11.65 -15.49
CA PHE A 281 2.06 11.09 -16.68
C PHE A 281 2.95 9.88 -16.35
N LEU A 282 3.75 9.96 -15.28
CA LEU A 282 4.59 8.85 -14.84
C LEU A 282 3.76 7.63 -14.46
N THR A 283 2.67 7.84 -13.71
CA THR A 283 1.77 6.74 -13.31
C THR A 283 1.04 6.17 -14.52
N PHE A 284 0.60 7.01 -15.45
CA PHE A 284 -0.02 6.58 -16.71
C PHE A 284 0.94 5.77 -17.57
N ALA A 285 2.20 6.21 -17.72
CA ALA A 285 3.22 5.49 -18.46
C ALA A 285 3.53 4.14 -17.81
N GLN A 286 3.61 4.09 -16.48
CA GLN A 286 3.80 2.84 -15.72
C GLN A 286 2.64 1.86 -15.97
N MET A 287 1.39 2.31 -15.89
CA MET A 287 0.20 1.45 -16.10
C MET A 287 0.04 1.04 -17.57
N SER A 288 0.38 1.92 -18.51
CA SER A 288 0.30 1.67 -19.96
C SER A 288 1.39 0.73 -20.48
N SER A 289 2.38 0.37 -19.67
CA SER A 289 3.40 -0.62 -20.03
C SER A 289 2.84 -2.04 -20.25
N GLY A 290 1.59 -2.30 -19.84
CA GLY A 290 0.94 -3.60 -19.99
C GLY A 290 1.32 -4.64 -18.94
N ALA A 291 2.17 -4.30 -17.96
CA ALA A 291 2.64 -5.24 -16.93
C ALA A 291 1.48 -5.92 -16.16
N LEU A 292 0.42 -5.19 -15.85
CA LEU A 292 -0.76 -5.73 -15.17
C LEU A 292 -1.59 -6.66 -16.07
N VAL A 293 -1.61 -6.43 -17.38
CA VAL A 293 -2.28 -7.31 -18.34
C VAL A 293 -1.54 -8.64 -18.41
N VAL A 294 -0.22 -8.60 -18.46
CA VAL A 294 0.61 -9.82 -18.40
C VAL A 294 0.34 -10.59 -17.12
N ASN A 295 0.35 -9.92 -15.95
CA ASN A 295 0.11 -10.60 -14.66
C ASN A 295 -1.30 -11.22 -14.56
N SER A 296 -2.34 -10.54 -15.06
CA SER A 296 -3.72 -10.98 -14.91
C SER A 296 -4.20 -11.97 -15.98
N LYS A 297 -3.64 -11.93 -17.20
CA LYS A 297 -4.10 -12.76 -18.31
C LYS A 297 -3.23 -13.99 -18.58
N PHE A 298 -1.98 -14.05 -18.10
CA PHE A 298 -1.12 -15.19 -18.41
C PHE A 298 -1.69 -16.54 -17.92
N SER A 299 -2.40 -16.55 -16.79
CA SER A 299 -3.09 -17.75 -16.28
C SER A 299 -4.39 -18.09 -17.04
N LEU A 300 -4.98 -17.13 -17.77
CA LEU A 300 -6.22 -17.31 -18.52
C LEU A 300 -5.99 -17.78 -19.96
N ILE A 301 -4.81 -17.51 -20.54
CA ILE A 301 -4.48 -17.87 -21.93
C ILE A 301 -4.63 -19.38 -22.22
N PRO A 302 -4.15 -20.30 -21.35
CA PRO A 302 -4.35 -21.73 -21.58
C PRO A 302 -5.83 -22.15 -21.57
N ILE A 303 -6.68 -21.46 -20.80
CA ILE A 303 -8.09 -21.81 -20.61
C ILE A 303 -8.94 -21.28 -21.77
N ILE A 304 -8.68 -20.07 -22.25
CA ILE A 304 -9.38 -19.51 -23.42
C ILE A 304 -9.03 -20.32 -24.68
N GLY A 305 -7.77 -20.76 -24.82
CA GLY A 305 -7.36 -21.64 -25.93
C GLY A 305 -7.96 -23.04 -25.89
N THR A 306 -8.50 -23.49 -24.76
CA THR A 306 -9.24 -24.76 -24.64
C THR A 306 -10.77 -24.59 -24.75
N LEU A 307 -11.26 -23.35 -24.85
CA LEU A 307 -12.69 -23.02 -24.97
C LEU A 307 -13.08 -22.56 -26.37
N ASP A 308 -12.13 -22.41 -27.30
CA ASP A 308 -12.41 -22.37 -28.74
C ASP A 308 -12.40 -23.82 -29.29
N PRO A 309 -13.50 -24.30 -29.90
CA PRO A 309 -13.59 -25.63 -30.50
C PRO A 309 -12.73 -25.80 -31.77
#